data_AF-A0AAJ5I572-F1
#
_entry.id   AF-A0AAJ5I572-F1
#
_cell.length_a   1.000
_cell.length_b   1.000
_cell.length_c   1.000
_cell.angle_alpha   90.00
_cell.angle_beta   90.00
_cell.angle_gamma   90.00
#
_symmetry.space_group_name_H-M   'P 1'
#
loop_
_entity.id
_entity.type
_entity.pdbx_description
1 polymer ?
#
loop_
_entity_poly.entity_id
_entity_poly.type
_entity_poly.pdbx_seq_one_letter_code
_entity_poly.pdbx_strand_id
1 'polypeptide(L)'
;MDVALYVGQALEDIENYFEEKIAKSKSAYDIESCLIIYNYLRTGIPKGVVRKDLEELLRKKMENISDRLAEYYEIMYYLTSDENYFVKGYEKTKDPRLLRKYLLEKLRKREYSIVKAYLSESTRKLVCEG
;
A
#
# COMPACT_ATOMS: atom_id res chain seq x y z
N MET A 1 5.42 -24.59 -27.20
CA MET A 1 6.28 -23.83 -26.25
C MET A 1 5.40 -23.48 -25.08
N ASP A 2 5.70 -24.04 -23.92
CA ASP A 2 4.71 -24.31 -22.88
C ASP A 2 4.44 -23.07 -22.02
N VAL A 3 3.18 -22.65 -21.93
CA VAL A 3 2.75 -21.46 -21.17
C VAL A 3 3.19 -21.57 -19.71
N ALA A 4 3.20 -22.79 -19.17
CA ALA A 4 3.66 -23.07 -17.81
C ALA A 4 5.14 -22.71 -17.60
N LEU A 5 6.00 -22.93 -18.59
CA LEU A 5 7.43 -22.63 -18.50
C LEU A 5 7.67 -21.12 -18.47
N TYR A 6 6.96 -20.36 -19.31
CA TYR A 6 7.03 -18.90 -19.32
C TYR A 6 6.50 -18.27 -18.04
N VAL A 7 5.40 -18.81 -17.50
CA VAL A 7 4.84 -18.33 -16.23
C VAL A 7 5.83 -18.59 -15.09
N GLY A 8 6.48 -19.76 -15.07
CA GLY A 8 7.51 -20.08 -14.09
C GLY A 8 8.68 -19.09 -14.12
N GLN A 9 9.24 -18.84 -15.30
CA GLN A 9 10.35 -17.89 -15.47
C GLN A 9 9.97 -16.47 -15.06
N ALA A 10 8.78 -16.00 -15.45
CA ALA A 10 8.32 -14.67 -15.08
C ALA A 10 8.13 -14.50 -13.57
N LEU A 11 7.67 -15.54 -12.86
CA LEU A 11 7.56 -15.51 -11.41
C LEU A 11 8.93 -15.46 -10.74
N GLU A 12 9.86 -16.30 -11.18
CA GLU A 12 11.25 -16.34 -10.68
C GLU A 12 11.94 -14.98 -10.89
N ASP A 13 11.78 -14.35 -12.05
CA ASP A 13 12.33 -13.02 -12.34
C ASP A 13 11.77 -11.94 -11.38
N ILE A 14 10.48 -12.01 -11.06
CA ILE A 14 9.84 -11.07 -10.12
C ILE A 14 10.38 -11.29 -8.70
N GLU A 15 10.49 -12.55 -8.25
CA GLU A 15 11.05 -12.89 -6.93
C GLU A 15 12.49 -12.40 -6.82
N ASN A 16 13.34 -12.73 -7.79
CA ASN A 16 14.73 -12.31 -7.86
C ASN A 16 14.89 -10.78 -7.80
N TYR A 17 14.06 -10.04 -8.54
CA TYR A 17 14.08 -8.58 -8.52
C TYR A 17 13.82 -8.03 -7.10
N PHE A 18 12.79 -8.53 -6.42
CA PHE A 18 12.46 -8.03 -5.09
C PHE A 18 13.49 -8.45 -4.04
N GLU A 19 13.96 -9.69 -4.08
CA GLU A 19 14.99 -10.19 -3.16
C GLU A 19 16.28 -9.37 -3.26
N GLU A 20 16.76 -9.11 -4.47
CA GLU A 20 17.96 -8.30 -4.70
C GLU A 20 17.79 -6.87 -4.15
N LYS A 21 16.63 -6.26 -4.38
CA LYS A 21 16.33 -4.89 -3.93
C LYS A 21 16.21 -4.82 -2.40
N ILE A 22 15.57 -5.81 -1.77
CA ILE A 22 15.45 -5.88 -0.31
C ILE A 22 16.82 -6.09 0.32
N ALA A 23 17.63 -7.02 -0.21
CA ALA A 23 18.97 -7.30 0.31
C ALA A 23 19.92 -6.08 0.25
N LYS A 24 19.78 -5.24 -0.78
CA LYS A 24 20.55 -3.99 -0.92
C LYS A 24 20.08 -2.87 0.01
N SER A 25 18.85 -2.96 0.52
CA SER A 25 18.23 -1.89 1.29
C SER A 25 18.60 -1.96 2.79
N LYS A 26 19.70 -1.29 3.15
CA LYS A 26 20.27 -1.34 4.51
C LYS A 26 19.68 -0.34 5.51
N SER A 27 18.98 0.70 5.05
CA SER A 27 18.48 1.75 5.94
C SER A 27 17.17 1.37 6.62
N ALA A 28 17.08 1.61 7.93
CA ALA A 28 15.85 1.45 8.71
C ALA A 28 14.90 2.66 8.58
N TYR A 29 15.40 3.81 8.13
CA TYR A 29 14.66 5.09 8.08
C TYR A 29 14.20 5.47 6.66
N ASP A 30 14.30 4.55 5.72
CA ASP A 30 14.05 4.81 4.30
C ASP A 30 12.67 4.30 3.87
N ILE A 31 11.82 5.22 3.40
CA ILE A 31 10.50 4.88 2.87
C ILE A 31 10.61 4.05 1.60
N GLU A 32 11.64 4.23 0.77
CA GLU A 32 11.82 3.46 -0.47
C GLU A 32 12.01 1.98 -0.16
N SER A 33 12.83 1.67 0.86
CA SER A 33 12.95 0.33 1.44
C SER A 33 11.59 -0.29 1.79
N CYS A 34 10.75 0.47 2.47
CA CYS A 34 9.43 0.02 2.91
C CYS A 34 8.51 -0.21 1.70
N LEU A 35 8.56 0.67 0.70
CA LEU A 35 7.80 0.55 -0.54
C LEU A 35 8.18 -0.69 -1.35
N ILE A 36 9.46 -1.06 -1.39
CA ILE A 36 9.92 -2.28 -2.06
C ILE A 36 9.25 -3.51 -1.42
N ILE A 37 9.32 -3.64 -0.09
CA ILE A 37 8.73 -4.76 0.64
C ILE A 37 7.20 -4.76 0.47
N TYR A 38 6.57 -3.59 0.64
CA TYR A 38 5.13 -3.42 0.46
C TYR A 38 4.65 -3.81 -0.95
N ASN A 39 5.38 -3.39 -1.99
CA ASN A 39 5.04 -3.73 -3.37
C ASN A 39 5.23 -5.23 -3.64
N TYR A 40 6.27 -5.86 -3.10
CA TYR A 40 6.45 -7.31 -3.21
C TYR A 40 5.28 -8.06 -2.58
N LEU A 41 4.92 -7.70 -1.35
CA LEU A 41 3.80 -8.27 -0.61
C LEU A 41 2.45 -8.13 -1.34
N ARG A 42 2.26 -7.05 -2.11
CA ARG A 42 1.06 -6.82 -2.93
C ARG A 42 0.95 -7.67 -4.18
N THR A 43 2.05 -8.25 -4.67
CA THR A 43 2.02 -9.18 -5.81
C THR A 43 1.25 -10.47 -5.49
N GLY A 44 1.17 -10.85 -4.20
CA GLY A 44 0.60 -12.13 -3.78
C GLY A 44 1.48 -13.34 -4.05
N ILE A 45 2.69 -13.13 -4.58
CA ILE A 45 3.71 -14.16 -4.77
C ILE A 45 4.25 -14.67 -3.43
N PRO A 46 4.71 -13.81 -2.48
CA PRO A 46 5.19 -14.30 -1.19
C PRO A 46 4.00 -14.90 -0.40
N LYS A 47 4.18 -16.15 0.04
CA LYS A 47 3.18 -16.95 0.76
C LYS A 47 3.77 -17.60 2.01
N GLY A 48 2.88 -18.07 2.89
CA GLY A 48 3.27 -18.82 4.08
C GLY A 48 4.21 -18.03 5.00
N VAL A 49 5.33 -18.65 5.37
CA VAL A 49 6.32 -18.07 6.30
C VAL A 49 6.99 -16.83 5.70
N VAL A 50 7.41 -16.89 4.43
CA VAL A 50 8.07 -15.76 3.74
C VAL A 50 7.22 -14.49 3.80
N ARG A 51 5.90 -14.62 3.58
CA ARG A 51 4.98 -13.49 3.68
C ARG A 51 4.95 -12.90 5.10
N LYS A 52 4.87 -13.74 6.12
CA LYS A 52 4.82 -13.30 7.52
C LYS A 52 6.10 -12.58 7.92
N ASP A 53 7.25 -13.13 7.53
CA ASP A 53 8.56 -12.53 7.82
C ASP A 53 8.70 -11.15 7.15
N LEU A 54 8.24 -11.01 5.91
CA LEU A 54 8.22 -9.74 5.20
C LEU A 54 7.25 -8.73 5.84
N GLU A 55 6.06 -9.15 6.27
CA GLU A 55 5.11 -8.30 6.99
C GLU A 55 5.68 -7.83 8.34
N GLU A 56 6.38 -8.70 9.08
CA GLU A 56 7.05 -8.35 10.33
C GLU A 56 8.22 -7.38 10.10
N LEU A 57 9.05 -7.64 9.09
CA LEU A 57 10.13 -6.74 8.68
C LEU A 57 9.59 -5.36 8.31
N LEU A 58 8.49 -5.31 7.55
CA LEU A 58 7.85 -4.05 7.17
C LEU A 58 7.33 -3.31 8.40
N ARG A 59 6.63 -3.98 9.33
CA ARG A 59 6.18 -3.37 10.60
C ARG A 59 7.33 -2.72 11.36
N LYS A 60 8.44 -3.46 11.57
CA LYS A 60 9.62 -2.95 12.30
C LYS A 60 10.23 -1.73 11.63
N LYS A 61 10.32 -1.73 10.30
CA LYS A 61 10.83 -0.55 9.56
C LYS A 61 9.90 0.65 9.70
N MET A 62 8.59 0.44 9.63
CA MET A 62 7.58 1.50 9.71
C MET A 62 7.58 2.27 11.03
N GLU A 63 8.07 1.69 12.13
CA GLU A 63 8.24 2.40 13.42
C GLU A 63 9.14 3.63 13.32
N ASN A 64 10.05 3.65 12.34
CA ASN A 64 11.05 4.69 12.15
C ASN A 64 10.74 5.64 10.99
N ILE A 65 9.63 5.42 10.27
CA ILE A 65 9.26 6.22 9.10
C ILE A 65 8.43 7.43 9.53
N SER A 66 8.74 8.58 8.91
CA SER A 66 7.98 9.81 9.14
C SER A 66 6.53 9.67 8.70
N ASP A 67 5.62 9.97 9.63
CA ASP A 67 4.18 10.03 9.38
C ASP A 67 3.73 11.28 8.60
N ARG A 68 4.66 12.06 8.04
CA ARG A 68 4.38 13.16 7.11
C ARG A 68 4.28 12.69 5.66
N LEU A 69 4.62 11.44 5.37
CA LEU A 69 4.56 10.84 4.04
C LEU A 69 3.19 10.20 3.81
N ALA A 70 2.64 10.32 2.60
CA ALA A 70 1.34 9.71 2.29
C ALA A 70 1.44 8.17 2.29
N GLU A 71 2.57 7.67 1.79
CA GLU A 71 2.95 6.26 1.69
C GLU A 71 2.93 5.58 3.06
N TYR A 72 3.27 6.31 4.13
CA TYR A 72 3.20 5.80 5.50
C TYR A 72 1.80 5.27 5.81
N TYR A 73 0.77 6.07 5.54
CA TYR A 73 -0.62 5.72 5.85
C TYR A 73 -1.13 4.58 4.98
N GLU A 74 -0.69 4.50 3.73
CA GLU A 74 -1.05 3.39 2.85
C GLU A 74 -0.48 2.06 3.36
N ILE A 75 0.78 2.07 3.78
CA ILE A 75 1.45 0.89 4.34
C ILE A 75 0.82 0.50 5.67
N MET A 76 0.50 1.48 6.53
CA MET A 76 -0.17 1.20 7.80
C MET A 76 -1.58 0.61 7.60
N TYR A 77 -2.35 1.10 6.63
CA TYR A 77 -3.61 0.47 6.24
C TYR A 77 -3.37 -0.99 5.80
N TYR A 78 -2.38 -1.24 4.94
CA TYR A 78 -2.07 -2.60 4.48
C TYR A 78 -1.76 -3.54 5.65
N LEU A 79 -0.96 -3.10 6.62
CA LEU A 79 -0.54 -3.91 7.76
C LEU A 79 -1.65 -4.12 8.80
N THR A 80 -2.57 -3.18 8.95
CA THR A 80 -3.57 -3.20 10.05
C THR A 80 -4.99 -3.48 9.57
N SER A 81 -5.25 -3.32 8.27
CA SER A 81 -6.59 -3.23 7.68
C SER A 81 -7.47 -2.13 8.29
N ASP A 82 -6.88 -1.15 8.99
CA ASP A 82 -7.60 -0.01 9.56
C ASP A 82 -7.71 1.13 8.53
N GLU A 83 -8.89 1.27 7.92
CA GLU A 83 -9.18 2.29 6.92
C GLU A 83 -9.08 3.73 7.45
N ASN A 84 -9.07 3.93 8.77
CA ASN A 84 -8.90 5.26 9.36
C ASN A 84 -7.51 5.85 9.06
N TYR A 85 -6.51 5.03 8.73
CA TYR A 85 -5.22 5.53 8.26
C TYR A 85 -5.35 6.41 7.01
N PHE A 86 -6.29 6.13 6.11
CA PHE A 86 -6.49 6.97 4.92
C PHE A 86 -7.00 8.37 5.27
N VAL A 87 -7.94 8.50 6.19
CA VAL A 87 -8.46 9.81 6.61
C VAL A 87 -7.40 10.58 7.39
N LYS A 88 -6.76 9.93 8.38
CA LYS A 88 -5.66 10.52 9.16
C LYS A 88 -4.54 11.03 8.25
N GLY A 89 -4.20 10.22 7.24
CA GLY A 89 -3.18 10.58 6.26
C GLY A 89 -3.60 11.76 5.39
N TYR A 90 -4.83 11.78 4.86
CA TYR A 90 -5.35 12.93 4.12
C TYR A 90 -5.34 14.21 4.96
N GLU A 91 -5.77 14.14 6.22
CA GLU A 91 -5.78 15.29 7.11
C GLU A 91 -4.38 15.87 7.34
N LYS A 92 -3.38 14.98 7.44
CA LYS A 92 -1.99 15.32 7.75
C LYS A 92 -1.16 15.74 6.54
N THR A 93 -1.30 15.04 5.41
CA THR A 93 -0.47 15.27 4.20
C THR A 93 -1.19 16.09 3.14
N LYS A 94 -2.52 16.23 3.25
CA LYS A 94 -3.41 16.80 2.23
C LYS A 94 -3.35 16.08 0.88
N ASP A 95 -2.85 14.83 0.84
CA ASP A 95 -2.78 14.04 -0.40
C ASP A 95 -4.18 13.47 -0.75
N PRO A 96 -4.81 13.94 -1.86
CA PRO A 96 -6.15 13.53 -2.23
C PRO A 96 -6.27 12.03 -2.58
N ARG A 97 -5.15 11.35 -2.91
CA ARG A 97 -5.14 9.91 -3.20
C ARG A 97 -5.60 9.09 -2.00
N LEU A 98 -5.26 9.53 -0.78
CA LEU A 98 -5.66 8.86 0.46
C LEU A 98 -7.17 8.97 0.68
N LEU A 99 -7.75 10.16 0.48
CA LEU A 99 -9.20 10.35 0.56
C LEU A 99 -9.93 9.50 -0.48
N ARG A 100 -9.41 9.44 -1.72
CA ARG A 100 -9.98 8.57 -2.76
C ARG A 100 -9.98 7.11 -2.33
N LYS A 101 -8.90 6.61 -1.73
CA LYS A 101 -8.81 5.23 -1.21
C LYS A 101 -9.81 4.97 -0.10
N TYR A 102 -9.95 5.89 0.85
CA TYR A 102 -10.97 5.81 1.90
C TYR A 102 -12.38 5.68 1.31
N LEU A 103 -12.76 6.57 0.39
CA LEU A 103 -14.09 6.55 -0.22
C LEU A 103 -14.34 5.26 -1.02
N LEU A 104 -13.32 4.70 -1.69
CA LEU A 104 -13.43 3.42 -2.37
C LEU A 104 -13.66 2.26 -1.39
N GLU A 105 -13.00 2.23 -0.23
CA GLU A 105 -13.26 1.23 0.81
C GLU A 105 -14.69 1.34 1.36
N LYS A 106 -15.17 2.56 1.59
CA LYS A 106 -16.56 2.82 2.01
C LYS A 106 -17.58 2.37 0.97
N LEU A 107 -17.30 2.60 -0.32
CA LEU A 107 -18.12 2.07 -1.41
C LEU A 107 -18.14 0.54 -1.44
N ARG A 108 -16.99 -0.12 -1.29
CA ARG A 108 -16.88 -1.60 -1.22
C ARG A 108 -17.73 -2.18 -0.09
N LYS A 109 -17.75 -1.51 1.06
CA LYS A 109 -18.55 -1.87 2.24
C LYS A 109 -20.02 -1.43 2.18
N ARG A 110 -20.44 -0.77 1.09
CA ARG A 110 -21.80 -0.22 0.88
C ARG A 110 -22.19 0.86 1.90
N GLU A 111 -21.21 1.57 2.46
CA GLU A 111 -21.40 2.65 3.43
C GLU A 111 -21.69 3.99 2.71
N TYR A 112 -22.77 4.02 1.92
CA TYR A 112 -23.07 5.11 0.99
C TYR A 112 -23.36 6.46 1.67
N SER A 113 -23.86 6.45 2.91
CA SER A 113 -24.11 7.68 3.68
C SER A 113 -22.82 8.46 3.92
N ILE A 114 -21.73 7.77 4.27
CA ILE A 114 -20.41 8.36 4.47
C ILE A 114 -19.90 8.94 3.15
N VAL A 115 -19.96 8.14 2.07
CA VAL A 115 -19.51 8.61 0.74
C VAL A 115 -20.27 9.86 0.31
N LYS A 116 -21.60 9.89 0.50
CA LYS A 116 -22.45 11.03 0.16
C LYS A 116 -22.09 12.29 0.97
N ALA A 117 -21.73 12.15 2.24
CA ALA A 117 -21.33 13.27 3.09
C ALA A 117 -20.03 13.93 2.63
N TYR A 118 -19.08 13.16 2.08
CA TYR A 118 -17.89 13.73 1.47
C TYR A 118 -18.17 14.32 0.08
N LEU A 119 -19.16 13.81 -0.67
CA LEU A 119 -19.49 14.31 -2.01
C LEU A 119 -20.08 15.73 -2.06
N SER A 120 -20.59 16.27 -0.96
CA SER A 120 -21.19 17.61 -0.97
C SER A 120 -20.11 18.72 -1.00
N GLU A 121 -20.03 19.34 -2.18
CA GLU A 121 -19.36 20.60 -2.54
C GLU A 121 -17.86 20.55 -2.87
N SER A 122 -16.99 19.96 -2.04
CA SER A 122 -15.54 19.92 -2.33
C SER A 122 -15.11 18.77 -3.24
N THR A 123 -15.78 17.62 -3.14
CA THR A 123 -15.35 16.37 -3.83
C THR A 123 -15.86 16.25 -5.26
N ARG A 124 -16.87 17.05 -5.67
CA ARG A 124 -17.26 17.18 -7.09
C ARG A 124 -16.07 17.59 -7.98
N LYS A 125 -15.24 18.53 -7.52
CA LYS A 125 -14.07 19.00 -8.27
C LYS A 125 -12.99 17.92 -8.43
N LEU A 126 -12.80 17.08 -7.42
CA LEU A 126 -11.74 16.05 -7.40
C LEU A 126 -12.13 14.74 -8.12
N VAL A 127 -13.43 14.47 -8.29
CA VAL A 127 -13.93 13.22 -8.91
C VAL A 127 -14.31 13.43 -10.38
N CYS A 128 -14.67 14.65 -10.78
CA CYS A 128 -15.16 14.95 -12.14
C CYS A 128 -14.11 15.57 -13.08
N GLU A 129 -12.92 15.93 -12.59
CA GLU A 129 -11.80 16.42 -13.43
C GLU A 129 -10.70 15.35 -13.58
N GLY A 130 -11.04 14.25 -14.24
CA GLY A 130 -10.11 13.21 -14.70
C GLY A 130 -10.45 12.78 -16.11
#